data_AF-A0A4P9WSN1-F1
#
_entry.id   AF-A0A4P9WSN1-F1
#
_cell.length_a   1.000
_cell.length_b   1.000
_cell.length_c   1.000
_cell.angle_alpha   90.00
_cell.angle_beta   90.00
_cell.angle_gamma   90.00
#
_symmetry.space_group_name_H-M   'P 1'
#
loop_
_entity.id
_entity.type
_entity.pdbx_description
1 polymer ?
#
loop_
_entity_poly.entity_id
_entity_poly.type
_entity_poly.pdbx_seq_one_letter_code
_entity_poly.pdbx_strand_id
1 'polypeptide(L)'
;LESRLQLDTRVTTLGHIQRGGTPCFADRYVATVQGVAAVDAVLRDTPDTPAPMIGMQQNEVISTPLMEAVRLTRQVADHINQRDFPKAMQLR
;
A
#
# COMPACT_ATOMS: atom_id res chain seq x y z
N LEU A 1 27.45 15.07 2.60
CA LEU A 1 27.76 15.48 1.21
C LEU A 1 28.70 16.68 1.25
N GLU A 2 28.31 17.74 1.95
CA GLU A 2 29.19 18.91 2.16
C GLU A 2 30.43 18.60 3.02
N SER A 3 30.28 18.06 4.23
CA SER A 3 31.44 17.87 5.14
C SER A 3 32.51 16.89 4.66
N ARG A 4 32.09 15.72 4.11
CA ARG A 4 33.01 14.66 3.67
C ARG A 4 33.41 14.76 2.20
N LEU A 5 32.52 15.24 1.34
CA LEU A 5 32.69 15.21 -0.11
C LEU A 5 32.77 16.61 -0.74
N GLN A 6 32.58 17.69 0.04
CA GLN A 6 32.67 19.09 -0.40
C GLN A 6 31.76 19.41 -1.59
N LEU A 7 30.60 18.76 -1.66
CA LEU A 7 29.59 18.99 -2.70
C LEU A 7 28.51 19.96 -2.21
N ASP A 8 28.27 21.03 -2.97
CA ASP A 8 27.18 21.99 -2.70
C ASP A 8 25.83 21.28 -2.73
N THR A 9 25.13 21.20 -1.59
CA THR A 9 23.94 20.36 -1.44
C THR A 9 22.73 21.21 -1.01
N ARG A 10 21.56 20.89 -1.53
CA ARG A 10 20.29 21.49 -1.11
C ARG A 10 19.29 20.42 -0.72
N VAL A 11 18.42 20.76 0.22
CA VAL A 11 17.31 19.90 0.67
C VAL A 11 16.01 20.45 0.12
N THR A 12 15.22 19.58 -0.50
CA THR A 12 13.88 19.89 -0.97
C THR A 12 12.89 18.95 -0.30
N THR A 13 11.98 19.50 0.51
CA THR A 13 10.90 18.75 1.14
C THR A 13 9.61 18.98 0.36
N LEU A 14 9.07 17.94 -0.27
CA LEU A 14 7.92 18.06 -1.18
C LEU A 14 6.60 18.41 -0.47
N GLY A 15 6.31 17.78 0.67
CA GLY A 15 5.09 18.04 1.44
C GLY A 15 3.81 17.66 0.69
N HIS A 16 2.78 18.52 0.75
CA HIS A 16 1.42 18.20 0.30
C HIS A 16 1.29 17.99 -1.22
N ILE A 17 2.26 18.42 -2.02
CA ILE A 17 2.25 18.15 -3.48
C ILE A 17 2.24 16.65 -3.79
N GLN A 18 2.70 15.81 -2.86
CA GLN A 18 2.68 14.34 -2.99
C GLN A 18 1.28 13.71 -2.84
N ARG A 19 0.28 14.48 -2.39
CA ARG A 19 -1.12 14.02 -2.22
C ARG A 19 -2.11 14.74 -3.13
N GLY A 20 -1.70 15.87 -3.71
CA GLY A 20 -2.52 16.66 -4.62
C GLY A 20 -2.33 16.27 -6.09
N GLY A 21 -2.95 17.03 -6.98
CA GLY A 21 -2.90 16.80 -8.42
C GLY A 21 -3.94 15.80 -8.91
N THR A 22 -4.05 15.68 -10.22
CA THR A 22 -4.99 14.77 -10.85
C THR A 22 -4.43 13.34 -10.83
N PRO A 23 -5.22 12.31 -10.47
CA PRO A 23 -4.76 10.92 -10.47
C PRO A 23 -4.19 10.50 -11.83
N CYS A 24 -3.09 9.75 -11.82
CA CYS A 24 -2.47 9.25 -13.04
C CYS A 24 -3.33 8.15 -13.68
N PHE A 25 -2.96 7.69 -14.88
CA PHE A 25 -3.69 6.61 -15.55
C PHE A 25 -3.82 5.36 -14.67
N ALA A 26 -2.73 4.94 -14.03
CA ALA A 26 -2.71 3.75 -13.20
C ALA A 26 -3.67 3.86 -12.02
N ASP A 27 -3.68 4.99 -11.32
CA ASP A 27 -4.61 5.22 -10.19
C ASP A 27 -6.06 5.15 -10.65
N ARG A 28 -6.39 5.80 -11.77
CA ARG A 28 -7.76 5.77 -12.33
C ARG A 28 -8.18 4.35 -12.71
N TYR A 29 -7.29 3.63 -13.40
CA TYR A 29 -7.56 2.27 -13.84
C TYR A 29 -7.77 1.34 -12.64
N VAL A 30 -6.81 1.30 -11.71
CA VAL A 30 -6.85 0.44 -10.52
C VAL A 30 -8.07 0.77 -9.67
N ALA A 31 -8.33 2.05 -9.37
CA ALA A 31 -9.49 2.44 -8.56
C ALA A 31 -10.82 2.05 -9.23
N THR A 32 -10.92 2.18 -10.57
CA THR A 32 -12.13 1.81 -11.30
C THR A 32 -12.41 0.30 -11.20
N VAL A 33 -11.41 -0.53 -11.51
CA VAL A 33 -11.60 -1.99 -11.50
C VAL A 33 -11.78 -2.54 -10.08
N GLN A 34 -11.08 -1.98 -9.10
CA GLN A 34 -11.27 -2.34 -7.69
C GLN A 34 -12.62 -1.90 -7.16
N GLY A 35 -13.13 -0.74 -7.58
CA GLY A 35 -14.46 -0.26 -7.22
C GLY A 35 -15.58 -1.19 -7.69
N VAL A 36 -15.49 -1.68 -8.94
CA VAL A 36 -16.41 -2.70 -9.47
C VAL A 36 -16.33 -3.99 -8.65
N ALA A 37 -15.12 -4.49 -8.40
CA ALA A 37 -14.93 -5.72 -7.62
C ALA A 37 -15.40 -5.59 -6.15
N ALA A 38 -15.32 -4.39 -5.56
CA ALA A 38 -15.81 -4.14 -4.21
C ALA A 38 -17.34 -4.25 -4.13
N VAL A 39 -18.06 -3.72 -5.13
CA VAL A 39 -19.52 -3.88 -5.21
C VAL A 39 -19.88 -5.35 -5.34
N ASP A 40 -19.21 -6.07 -6.23
CA ASP A 40 -19.40 -7.51 -6.41
C ASP A 40 -19.13 -8.31 -5.13
N ALA A 41 -18.10 -7.95 -4.37
CA ALA A 41 -17.75 -8.62 -3.12
C ALA A 41 -18.83 -8.43 -2.05
N VAL A 42 -19.35 -7.21 -1.88
CA VAL A 42 -20.42 -6.93 -0.92
C VAL A 42 -21.73 -7.63 -1.31
N LEU A 43 -22.04 -7.72 -2.60
CA LEU A 43 -23.25 -8.41 -3.07
C LEU A 43 -23.20 -9.93 -2.88
N ARG A 44 -22.01 -10.52 -2.90
CA ARG A 44 -21.79 -11.97 -2.67
C ARG A 44 -21.54 -12.30 -1.19
N ASP A 45 -21.48 -11.30 -0.33
CA ASP A 45 -21.14 -11.45 1.07
C ASP A 45 -22.20 -12.26 1.83
N THR A 46 -21.75 -13.04 2.80
CA THR A 46 -22.63 -13.84 3.68
C THR A 46 -22.20 -13.61 5.13
N PRO A 47 -23.04 -13.88 6.13
CA PRO A 47 -22.66 -13.70 7.54
C PRO A 47 -21.38 -14.43 7.97
N ASP A 48 -21.03 -15.52 7.27
CA ASP A 48 -19.84 -16.34 7.54
C ASP A 48 -18.62 -15.89 6.73
N THR A 49 -18.81 -15.03 5.73
CA THR A 49 -17.73 -14.50 4.90
C THR A 49 -16.94 -13.45 5.69
N PRO A 50 -15.61 -13.60 5.82
CA PRO A 50 -14.79 -12.56 6.44
C PRO A 50 -14.82 -11.29 5.60
N ALA A 51 -14.82 -10.13 6.27
CA ALA A 51 -14.82 -8.83 5.60
C ALA A 51 -13.71 -8.75 4.53
N PRO A 52 -14.05 -8.52 3.24
CA PRO A 52 -13.10 -8.52 2.15
C PRO A 52 -12.33 -7.20 2.06
N MET A 53 -11.10 -7.27 1.59
CA MET A 53 -10.28 -6.14 1.14
C MET A 53 -9.88 -6.39 -0.31
N ILE A 54 -10.28 -5.49 -1.20
CA ILE A 54 -9.93 -5.58 -2.62
C ILE A 54 -8.52 -5.03 -2.83
N GLY A 55 -7.70 -5.79 -3.56
CA GLY A 55 -6.32 -5.46 -3.87
C GLY A 55 -5.98 -5.73 -5.34
N MET A 56 -4.72 -5.50 -5.68
CA MET A 56 -4.15 -5.82 -7.00
C MET A 56 -2.87 -6.63 -6.78
N GLN A 57 -2.77 -7.79 -7.40
CA GLN A 57 -1.57 -8.63 -7.36
C GLN A 57 -1.28 -9.13 -8.77
N GLN A 58 -0.05 -8.92 -9.26
CA GLN A 58 0.37 -9.32 -10.61
C GLN A 58 -0.59 -8.84 -11.72
N ASN A 59 -1.11 -7.60 -11.60
CA ASN A 59 -2.11 -6.99 -12.48
C ASN A 59 -3.49 -7.66 -12.49
N GLU A 60 -3.80 -8.49 -11.49
CA GLU A 60 -5.12 -9.07 -11.28
C GLU A 60 -5.78 -8.52 -10.01
N VAL A 61 -7.09 -8.28 -10.09
CA VAL A 61 -7.88 -7.84 -8.94
C VAL A 61 -8.15 -9.04 -8.05
N ILE A 62 -7.78 -8.93 -6.78
CA ILE A 62 -7.93 -9.98 -5.78
C ILE A 62 -8.78 -9.51 -4.60
N SER A 63 -9.33 -10.46 -3.85
CA SER A 63 -9.99 -10.21 -2.57
C SER A 63 -9.26 -10.99 -1.48
N THR A 64 -8.82 -10.28 -0.43
CA THR A 64 -8.10 -10.86 0.71
C THR A 64 -8.85 -10.52 2.00
N PRO A 65 -8.86 -11.40 3.02
CA PRO A 65 -9.47 -11.05 4.31
C PRO A 65 -8.85 -9.79 4.91
N LEU A 66 -9.69 -8.80 5.25
CA LEU A 66 -9.26 -7.49 5.76
C LEU A 66 -8.34 -7.61 6.97
N MET A 67 -8.70 -8.46 7.93
CA MET A 67 -7.93 -8.62 9.17
C MET A 67 -6.54 -9.21 8.92
N GLU A 68 -6.38 -10.06 7.91
CA GLU A 68 -5.08 -10.63 7.55
C GLU A 68 -4.17 -9.56 6.94
N ALA A 69 -4.69 -8.74 6.03
CA ALA A 69 -3.94 -7.62 5.44
C ALA A 69 -3.48 -6.60 6.49
N VAL A 70 -4.35 -6.28 7.46
CA VAL A 70 -4.02 -5.42 8.61
C VAL A 70 -2.93 -6.05 9.48
N ARG A 71 -3.04 -7.36 9.77
CA ARG A 71 -2.05 -8.10 10.57
C ARG A 71 -0.67 -8.08 9.92
N LEU A 72 -0.58 -8.41 8.64
CA LEU A 72 0.69 -8.40 7.88
C LEU A 72 1.31 -6.99 7.84
N THR A 73 0.49 -5.96 7.66
CA THR A 73 0.97 -4.56 7.63
C THR A 73 1.57 -4.14 8.98
N ARG A 74 0.97 -4.56 10.10
CA ARG A 74 1.52 -4.29 11.45
C ARG A 74 2.85 -5.00 11.69
N GLN A 75 2.99 -6.23 11.19
CA GLN A 75 4.25 -6.99 11.33
C GLN A 75 5.45 -6.28 10.69
N VAL A 76 5.24 -5.54 9.61
CA VAL A 76 6.31 -4.71 9.03
C VAL A 76 6.83 -3.69 10.06
N ALA A 77 5.92 -2.99 10.75
CA ALA A 77 6.30 -2.02 11.77
C ALA A 77 7.00 -2.68 12.96
N ASP A 78 6.52 -3.86 13.38
CA ASP A 78 7.13 -4.62 14.47
C ASP A 78 8.58 -5.03 14.14
N HIS A 79 8.82 -5.57 12.95
CA HIS A 79 10.17 -5.96 12.51
C HIS A 79 11.11 -4.75 12.35
N ILE A 80 10.60 -3.61 11.86
CA ILE A 80 11.37 -2.35 11.81
C ILE A 80 11.77 -1.90 13.22
N ASN A 81 10.83 -1.92 14.18
CA ASN A 81 11.10 -1.54 15.57
C ASN A 81 12.14 -2.47 16.24
N GLN A 82 12.14 -3.74 15.86
CA GLN A 82 13.11 -4.74 16.31
C GLN A 82 14.45 -4.70 15.55
N ARG A 83 14.60 -3.81 14.56
CA ARG A 83 15.76 -3.73 13.66
C ARG A 83 15.99 -4.99 12.82
N ASP A 84 14.97 -5.82 12.64
CA ASP A 84 14.97 -6.95 11.72
C ASP A 84 14.57 -6.48 10.32
N PHE A 85 15.48 -5.73 9.68
CA PHE A 85 15.25 -5.19 8.35
C PHE A 85 15.07 -6.27 7.27
N PRO A 86 15.81 -7.39 7.26
CA PRO A 86 15.58 -8.46 6.29
C PRO A 86 14.15 -8.99 6.33
N LYS A 87 13.59 -9.19 7.53
CA LYS A 87 12.22 -9.69 7.66
C LYS A 87 11.17 -8.66 7.28
N ALA A 88 11.38 -7.40 7.64
CA ALA A 88 10.50 -6.30 7.21
C ALA A 88 10.43 -6.16 5.68
N MET A 89 11.56 -6.39 4.98
CA MET A 89 11.62 -6.33 3.51
C MET A 89 10.92 -7.50 2.82
N GLN A 90 10.90 -8.69 3.43
CA GLN A 90 10.19 -9.86 2.88
C GLN A 90 8.66 -9.70 2.89
N LEU A 91 8.13 -8.79 3.71
CA LEU A 91 6.70 -8.53 3.85
C LEU A 91 6.20 -7.42 2.90
N ARG A 92 7.04 -6.95 1.97
CA ARG A 92 6.75 -5.86 1.02
C ARG A 92 6.62 -6.35 -0.41
#